data_AF-A0A378LN71-F1
#
_entry.id   AF-A0A378LN71-F1
#
_cell.length_a   1.000
_cell.length_b   1.000
_cell.length_c   1.000
_cell.angle_alpha   90.00
_cell.angle_beta   90.00
_cell.angle_gamma   90.00
#
_symmetry.space_group_name_H-M   'P 1'
#
loop_
_entity.id
_entity.type
_entity.pdbx_description
1 polymer ?
#
loop_
_entity_poly.entity_id
_entity_poly.type
_entity_poly.pdbx_seq_one_letter_code
_entity_poly.pdbx_strand_id
1 'polypeptide(L)'
;MAKNINYHDYLIESLKEPSEAAGYLNAALDDGDIDGFLEALHNVIEAYGSMTKLSEKFQERYNPNSESIRISFMSNANDFEDQKND
;
A
#
# COMPACT_ATOMS: atom_id res chain seq x y z
N MET A 1 -9.99 -0.84 35.50
CA MET A 1 -10.37 0.31 34.65
C MET A 1 -10.10 -0.10 33.21
N ALA A 2 -11.14 -0.24 32.38
CA ALA A 2 -10.94 -0.59 30.97
C ALA A 2 -10.31 0.61 30.25
N LYS A 3 -9.16 0.39 29.62
CA LYS A 3 -8.51 1.41 28.78
C LYS A 3 -9.41 1.61 27.57
N ASN A 4 -10.07 2.77 27.46
CA ASN A 4 -10.79 3.14 26.25
C ASN A 4 -9.73 3.48 25.20
N ILE A 5 -9.38 2.48 24.40
CA ILE A 5 -8.46 2.63 23.28
C ILE A 5 -9.30 3.10 22.10
N ASN A 6 -8.89 4.22 21.49
CA ASN A 6 -9.50 4.65 20.23
C ASN A 6 -9.26 3.52 19.22
N TYR A 7 -10.34 3.01 18.63
CA TYR A 7 -10.30 1.92 17.67
C TYR A 7 -9.44 2.26 16.45
N HIS A 8 -9.50 3.50 15.97
CA HIS A 8 -8.71 3.98 14.85
C HIS A 8 -7.21 3.92 15.18
N ASP A 9 -6.80 4.48 16.32
CA ASP A 9 -5.40 4.49 16.73
C ASP A 9 -4.85 3.06 16.91
N TYR A 10 -5.68 2.15 17.45
CA TYR A 10 -5.33 0.73 17.57
C TYR A 10 -5.17 0.07 16.19
N LEU A 11 -6.10 0.32 15.27
CA LEU A 11 -6.05 -0.20 13.91
C LEU A 11 -4.79 0.27 13.19
N ILE A 12 -4.53 1.57 13.18
CA ILE A 12 -3.34 2.17 12.56
C ILE A 12 -2.05 1.59 13.13
N GLU A 13 -1.98 1.34 14.44
CA GLU A 13 -0.81 0.70 15.04
C GLU A 13 -0.65 -0.76 14.59
N SER A 14 -1.74 -1.54 14.53
CA SER A 14 -1.68 -2.93 14.06
C SER A 14 -1.27 -3.06 12.60
N LEU A 15 -1.70 -2.12 11.75
CA LEU A 15 -1.43 -2.16 10.30
C LEU A 15 0.04 -1.91 9.96
N LYS A 16 0.88 -1.46 10.91
CA LYS A 16 2.33 -1.38 10.71
C LYS A 16 2.98 -2.75 10.49
N GLU A 17 2.34 -3.82 10.98
CA GLU A 17 2.75 -5.19 10.69
C GLU A 17 2.27 -5.62 9.29
N PRO A 18 3.19 -6.01 8.38
CA PRO A 18 2.82 -6.31 6.99
C PRO A 18 1.78 -7.43 6.81
N SER A 19 1.74 -8.41 7.71
CA SER A 19 0.76 -9.50 7.68
C SER A 19 -0.64 -9.01 8.04
N GLU A 20 -0.76 -8.10 9.00
CA GLU A 20 -2.04 -7.51 9.40
C GLU A 20 -2.58 -6.60 8.29
N ALA A 21 -1.73 -5.78 7.68
CA ALA A 21 -2.11 -4.95 6.53
C ALA A 21 -2.60 -5.79 5.35
N ALA A 22 -1.91 -6.89 5.02
CA ALA A 22 -2.33 -7.80 3.96
C ALA A 22 -3.67 -8.46 4.29
N GLY A 23 -3.88 -8.92 5.52
CA GLY A 23 -5.13 -9.50 5.97
C GLY A 23 -6.30 -8.53 5.87
N TYR A 24 -6.08 -7.28 6.28
CA TYR A 24 -7.09 -6.23 6.23
C TYR A 24 -7.49 -5.86 4.79
N LEU A 25 -6.53 -5.72 3.88
CA LEU A 25 -6.81 -5.47 2.46
C LEU A 25 -7.53 -6.65 1.80
N ASN A 26 -7.12 -7.89 2.11
CA ASN A 26 -7.78 -9.08 1.56
C ASN A 26 -9.23 -9.20 2.04
N ALA A 27 -9.49 -8.94 3.32
CA ALA A 27 -10.86 -8.93 3.84
C ALA A 27 -11.74 -7.90 3.11
N ALA A 28 -11.20 -6.70 2.86
CA ALA A 28 -11.93 -5.67 2.11
C ALA A 28 -12.13 -6.03 0.62
N LEU A 29 -11.19 -6.78 0.00
CA LEU A 29 -11.37 -7.32 -1.36
C LEU A 29 -12.47 -8.40 -1.41
N ASP A 30 -12.52 -9.28 -0.41
CA ASP A 30 -13.48 -10.37 -0.32
C ASP A 30 -14.92 -9.86 -0.16
N ASP A 31 -15.11 -8.72 0.52
CA ASP A 31 -16.40 -8.05 0.66
C ASP A 31 -16.92 -7.46 -0.67
N GLY A 32 -16.05 -7.28 -1.66
CA GLY A 32 -16.41 -6.82 -3.01
C GLY A 32 -16.90 -5.37 -3.11
N ASP A 33 -16.78 -4.60 -2.02
CA ASP A 33 -17.09 -3.18 -1.96
C ASP A 33 -15.85 -2.33 -2.23
N ILE A 34 -15.91 -1.53 -3.30
CA ILE A 34 -14.80 -0.66 -3.70
C ILE A 34 -14.54 0.45 -2.69
N ASP A 35 -15.58 0.99 -2.06
CA ASP A 35 -15.43 2.09 -1.10
C ASP A 35 -14.76 1.59 0.18
N GLY A 36 -15.19 0.41 0.68
CA GLY A 36 -14.54 -0.28 1.79
C GLY A 36 -13.07 -0.67 1.51
N PHE A 37 -12.77 -1.11 0.28
CA PHE A 37 -11.38 -1.40 -0.11
C PHE A 37 -10.50 -0.14 -0.13
N LEU A 38 -11.01 0.97 -0.66
CA LEU A 38 -10.26 2.23 -0.69
C LEU A 38 -10.05 2.80 0.72
N GLU A 39 -11.02 2.66 1.61
CA GLU A 39 -10.87 3.02 3.03
C GLU A 39 -9.79 2.16 3.69
N ALA A 40 -9.80 0.84 3.46
CA ALA A 40 -8.77 -0.06 3.98
C ALA A 40 -7.38 0.31 3.45
N LEU A 41 -7.27 0.64 2.16
CA LEU A 41 -6.03 1.11 1.54
C LEU A 41 -5.54 2.43 2.15
N HIS A 42 -6.45 3.39 2.39
CA HIS A 42 -6.12 4.65 3.04
C HIS A 42 -5.54 4.43 4.45
N ASN A 43 -6.16 3.57 5.24
CA ASN A 43 -5.71 3.23 6.59
C ASN A 43 -4.31 2.56 6.59
N VAL A 44 -4.04 1.69 5.61
CA VAL A 44 -2.70 1.11 5.43
C VAL A 44 -1.69 2.19 5.05
N ILE A 45 -2.02 3.12 4.15
CA ILE A 45 -1.11 4.23 3.83
C ILE A 45 -0.85 5.08 5.08
N GLU A 46 -1.88 5.44 5.83
CA GLU A 46 -1.77 6.20 7.08
C GLU A 46 -0.84 5.53 8.10
N ALA A 47 -0.96 4.21 8.29
CA ALA A 47 -0.11 3.44 9.22
C ALA A 47 1.38 3.47 8.89
N TYR A 48 1.73 3.51 7.59
CA TYR A 48 3.12 3.59 7.14
C TYR A 48 3.60 5.05 6.97
N GLY A 49 2.70 6.03 7.10
CA GLY A 49 2.92 7.45 6.93
C GLY A 49 2.74 7.91 5.46
N SER A 50 3.19 9.14 5.15
CA SER A 50 3.18 9.66 3.77
C SER A 50 3.65 8.59 2.76
N MET A 51 3.05 8.58 1.55
CA MET A 51 3.45 7.72 0.42
C MET A 51 4.97 7.65 0.22
N THR A 52 5.72 8.71 0.58
CA THR A 52 7.19 8.73 0.56
C THR A 52 7.81 7.69 1.50
N LYS A 53 7.35 7.59 2.75
CA LYS A 53 7.86 6.63 3.76
C LYS A 53 7.42 5.20 3.48
N LEU A 54 6.21 5.04 2.94
CA LEU A 54 5.73 3.75 2.44
C LEU A 54 6.62 3.25 1.28
N SER A 55 6.91 4.14 0.32
CA SER A 55 7.82 3.85 -0.79
C SER A 55 9.23 3.48 -0.31
N GLU A 56 9.80 4.21 0.64
CA GLU A 56 11.10 3.91 1.26
C GLU A 56 11.11 2.51 1.91
N LYS A 57 10.10 2.17 2.73
CA LYS A 57 9.98 0.84 3.35
C LYS A 57 9.80 -0.28 2.31
N PHE A 58 9.04 -0.02 1.25
CA PHE A 58 8.92 -0.96 0.14
C PHE A 58 10.26 -1.14 -0.58
N GLN A 59 10.99 -0.05 -0.85
CA GLN A 59 12.30 -0.07 -1.48
C GLN A 59 13.38 -0.76 -0.63
N GLU A 60 13.35 -0.61 0.70
CA GLU A 60 14.27 -1.33 1.60
C GLU A 60 14.04 -2.84 1.58
N ARG A 61 12.77 -3.26 1.53
CA ARG A 61 12.39 -4.68 1.45
C ARG A 61 12.56 -5.24 0.04
N TYR A 62 12.47 -4.38 -0.96
CA TYR A 62 12.61 -4.70 -2.36
C TYR A 62 14.09 -4.71 -2.75
N ASN A 63 14.61 -5.86 -3.18
CA ASN A 63 15.93 -5.92 -3.81
C ASN A 63 15.80 -5.39 -5.25
N PRO A 64 16.34 -4.20 -5.58
CA PRO A 64 16.25 -3.65 -6.94
C PRO A 64 17.00 -4.49 -7.98
N ASN A 65 17.85 -5.44 -7.56
CA ASN A 65 18.49 -6.40 -8.46
C ASN A 65 17.65 -7.67 -8.69
N SER A 66 16.40 -7.70 -8.21
CA SER A 66 15.44 -8.71 -8.64
C SER A 66 14.83 -8.28 -9.99
N GLU A 67 15.06 -9.09 -11.02
CA GLU A 67 14.68 -8.85 -12.43
C GLU A 67 13.18 -8.51 -12.60
N SER A 68 12.34 -9.02 -11.70
CA SER A 68 10.88 -9.09 -11.87
C SER A 68 10.14 -7.76 -11.72
N ILE A 69 10.63 -6.81 -10.92
CA ILE A 69 9.88 -5.56 -10.65
C ILE A 69 10.44 -4.38 -11.46
N ARG A 70 11.70 -4.43 -11.92
CA ARG A 70 12.25 -3.42 -12.85
C ARG A 70 11.51 -3.38 -14.17
N ILE A 71 11.07 -4.53 -14.68
CA ILE A 71 10.32 -4.62 -15.94
C ILE A 71 8.94 -3.98 -15.81
N SER A 72 8.22 -4.18 -14.70
CA SER A 72 6.87 -3.63 -14.51
C SER A 72 6.80 -2.10 -14.44
N PHE A 73 7.81 -1.44 -13.85
CA PHE A 73 7.85 0.03 -13.78
C PHE A 73 8.44 0.69 -15.04
N MET A 74 9.38 0.03 -15.73
CA MET A 74 10.01 0.58 -16.94
C MET A 74 9.16 0.37 -18.21
N SER A 75 8.36 -0.70 -18.29
CA SER A 75 7.42 -0.88 -19.42
C SER A 75 6.33 0.20 -19.45
N ASN A 76 5.80 0.61 -18.29
CA ASN A 76 4.77 1.66 -18.23
C ASN A 76 5.29 3.07 -18.48
N ALA A 77 6.61 3.33 -18.38
CA ALA A 77 7.17 4.66 -18.63
C ALA A 77 7.47 4.92 -20.11
N ASN A 78 7.74 3.86 -20.89
CA ASN A 78 8.02 3.97 -22.32
C ASN A 78 6.74 4.23 -23.15
N ASP A 79 5.55 3.89 -22.62
CA ASP A 79 4.28 4.11 -23.34
C ASP A 79 3.79 5.57 -23.32
N PHE A 80 4.39 6.47 -22.51
CA PHE A 80 3.99 7.87 -22.42
C PHE A 80 4.82 8.85 -23.26
N GLU A 81 5.99 8.44 -23.78
CA GLU A 81 6.83 9.34 -24.58
C GLU A 81 6.56 9.27 -26.10
N ASP A 82 5.91 8.21 -26.60
CA ASP A 82 5.65 8.02 -28.05
C ASP A 82 4.32 8.63 -28.56
N GLN A 83 3.52 9.30 -27.72
CA GLN A 83 2.25 9.94 -28.14
C GLN A 83 2.30 11.48 -28.21
N LYS A 84 3.49 12.09 -28.27
CA LYS A 84 3.64 13.55 -28.42
C LYS A 84 4.35 14.03 -29.68
N ASN A 85 4.63 13.14 -30.63
CA ASN A 85 5.09 13.52 -31.96
C ASN A 85 4.34 12.71 -33.02
N ASP A 86 3.16 13.20 -33.41
CA ASP A 86 2.62 13.19 -34.78
C ASP A 86 1.52 14.25 -34.89
#